data_AF-A0A833PBE1-F1
#
_entry.id   AF-A0A833PBE1-F1
#
_cell.length_a   1.000
_cell.length_b   1.000
_cell.length_c   1.000
_cell.angle_alpha   90.00
_cell.angle_beta   90.00
_cell.angle_gamma   90.00
#
_symmetry.space_group_name_H-M   'P 1'
#
loop_
_entity.id
_entity.type
_entity.pdbx_description
1 polymer ?
#
loop_
_entity_poly.entity_id
_entity_poly.type
_entity_poly.pdbx_seq_one_letter_code
_entity_poly.pdbx_strand_id
1 'polypeptide(L)' 'MTDTQRHLFANKMSEMPEMGRFSQGTESYQQFAIRIADMLLEPEKFRELYPCLEKAGFQPA' A
#
# COMPACT_ATOMS: atom_id res chain seq x y z
N MET A 1 5.42 11.57 -3.36
CA MET A 1 4.17 10.88 -3.74
C MET A 1 3.00 11.79 -3.38
N THR A 2 2.11 12.11 -4.32
CA THR A 2 0.90 12.89 -4.02
C THR A 2 -0.15 12.04 -3.31
N ASP A 3 -1.15 12.67 -2.69
CA ASP A 3 -2.25 11.97 -2.02
C ASP A 3 -3.00 11.02 -2.97
N THR A 4 -3.35 11.51 -4.17
CA THR A 4 -3.98 10.69 -5.22
C THR A 4 -3.11 9.50 -5.65
N GLN A 5 -1.79 9.70 -5.80
CA GLN A 5 -0.88 8.60 -6.13
C GLN A 5 -0.82 7.57 -5.00
N ARG A 6 -0.79 8.01 -3.74
CA ARG A 6 -0.76 7.13 -2.57
C ARG A 6 -2.00 6.24 -2.53
N HIS A 7 -3.19 6.82 -2.68
CA HIS A 7 -4.43 6.04 -2.73
C HIS A 7 -4.51 5.12 -3.95
N LEU A 8 -4.01 5.54 -5.12
CA LEU A 8 -3.92 4.68 -6.29
C LEU A 8 -3.05 3.44 -6.03
N PHE A 9 -1.85 3.63 -5.49
CA PHE A 9 -0.95 2.51 -5.19
C PHE A 9 -1.48 1.64 -4.06
N ALA A 10 -2.09 2.23 -3.04
CA ALA A 10 -2.68 1.47 -1.95
C ALA A 10 -3.80 0.53 -2.41
N ASN A 11 -4.64 0.95 -3.36
CA ASN A 11 -5.63 0.07 -3.99
C ASN A 11 -4.97 -1.08 -4.76
N LYS A 12 -3.93 -0.80 -5.55
CA LYS A 12 -3.20 -1.88 -6.26
C LYS A 12 -2.54 -2.87 -5.29
N MET A 13 -2.00 -2.36 -4.18
CA MET A 13 -1.30 -3.16 -3.19
C MET A 13 -2.25 -4.02 -2.35
N SER A 14 -3.48 -3.58 -2.09
CA SER A 14 -4.39 -4.36 -1.24
C SER A 14 -4.73 -5.74 -1.81
N GLU A 15 -4.66 -5.89 -3.14
CA GLU A 15 -4.90 -7.15 -3.84
C GLU A 15 -3.64 -8.03 -4.00
N MET A 16 -2.46 -7.56 -3.56
CA MET A 16 -1.20 -8.31 -3.69
C MET A 16 -1.11 -9.43 -2.65
N PRO A 17 -0.76 -10.68 -3.04
CA PRO A 17 -0.56 -11.77 -2.09
C PRO A 17 0.46 -11.46 -0.99
N GLU A 18 1.55 -10.76 -1.31
CA GLU A 18 2.60 -10.37 -0.36
C GLU A 18 2.12 -9.39 0.71
N MET A 19 1.03 -8.66 0.42
CA MET A 19 0.43 -7.71 1.34
C MET A 19 -0.47 -8.39 2.38
N GLY A 20 -0.83 -9.66 2.18
CA GLY A 20 -1.70 -10.42 3.09
C GLY A 20 -1.21 -10.45 4.54
N ARG A 21 0.11 -10.42 4.78
CA ARG A 21 0.69 -10.37 6.15
C ARG A 21 0.36 -9.09 6.92
N PHE A 22 0.07 -8.01 6.20
CA PHE A 22 -0.33 -6.76 6.81
C PHE A 22 -1.82 -6.71 7.04
N SER A 23 -2.61 -7.59 6.40
CA SER A 23 -4.05 -7.59 6.49
C SER A 23 -4.56 -8.02 7.87
N GLN A 24 -5.71 -7.50 8.29
CA GLN A 24 -6.27 -7.71 9.61
C GLN A 24 -7.66 -8.36 9.54
N GLY A 25 -7.80 -9.52 10.19
CA GLY A 25 -9.10 -10.19 10.40
C GLY A 25 -9.81 -10.52 9.09
N THR A 26 -11.06 -10.04 8.96
CA THR A 26 -11.90 -10.23 7.78
C THR A 26 -12.09 -8.91 7.01
N GLU A 27 -11.09 -8.02 7.03
CA GLU A 27 -11.19 -6.74 6.30
C GLU A 27 -11.34 -6.95 4.79
N SER A 28 -12.08 -6.05 4.14
CA SER A 28 -12.18 -6.05 2.68
C SER A 28 -10.93 -5.44 2.04
N TYR A 29 -10.68 -5.74 0.75
CA TYR A 29 -9.59 -5.10 0.00
C TYR A 29 -9.67 -3.57 -0.01
N GLN A 30 -10.87 -3.00 0.05
CA GLN A 30 -11.08 -1.55 0.11
C GLN A 30 -10.68 -0.98 1.47
N GLN A 31 -11.05 -1.64 2.56
CA GLN A 31 -10.62 -1.25 3.92
C GLN A 31 -9.11 -1.38 4.06
N PHE A 32 -8.54 -2.47 3.52
CA PHE A 32 -7.10 -2.67 3.53
C PHE A 32 -6.37 -1.60 2.71
N ALA A 33 -6.90 -1.21 1.54
CA ALA A 33 -6.34 -0.12 0.72
C ALA A 33 -6.31 1.22 1.47
N ILE A 34 -7.35 1.56 2.23
CA ILE A 34 -7.37 2.78 3.06
C ILE A 34 -6.21 2.74 4.07
N ARG A 35 -6.05 1.61 4.77
CA ARG A 35 -4.98 1.47 5.77
C ARG A 35 -3.59 1.43 5.14
N ILE A 36 -3.41 0.82 3.97
CA ILE A 36 -2.14 0.88 3.24
C ILE A 36 -1.81 2.35 2.90
N ALA A 37 -2.80 3.15 2.50
CA ALA A 37 -2.58 4.56 2.24
C ALA A 37 -2.09 5.30 3.50
N ASP A 38 -2.63 4.98 4.68
CA ASP A 38 -2.15 5.53 5.95
C ASP A 38 -0.73 5.02 6.29
N MET A 39 -0.46 3.73 6.12
CA MET A 39 0.89 3.16 6.32
C MET A 39 1.93 3.84 5.43
N LEU A 40 1.56 4.23 4.21
CA LEU A 40 2.46 4.93 3.28
C LEU A 40 2.83 6.36 3.72
N LEU A 41 2.19 6.92 4.76
CA LEU A 41 2.60 8.17 5.40
C LEU A 41 3.71 7.96 6.43
N GLU A 42 3.82 6.78 7.01
CA GLU A 42 4.80 6.47 8.04
C GLU A 42 6.16 6.13 7.39
N PRO A 43 7.27 6.83 7.73
CA PRO A 43 8.56 6.62 7.06
C PRO A 43 9.09 5.19 7.13
N GLU A 44 8.87 4.50 8.25
CA GLU A 44 9.31 3.12 8.46
C GLU A 44 8.51 2.13 7.60
N LYS A 45 7.18 2.30 7.58
CA LYS A 45 6.28 1.51 6.74
C LYS A 45 6.47 1.79 5.26
N PHE A 46 6.72 3.04 4.88
CA PHE A 46 7.04 3.37 3.49
C PHE A 46 8.25 2.57 2.99
N ARG A 47 9.33 2.49 3.78
CA ARG A 47 10.52 1.68 3.44
C ARG A 47 10.18 0.19 3.37
N GLU A 48 9.38 -0.30 4.31
CA GLU A 48 8.94 -1.69 4.35
C GLU A 48 8.09 -2.07 3.12
N LEU A 49 7.23 -1.15 2.67
CA LEU A 49 6.29 -1.32 1.57
C LEU A 49 6.88 -0.97 0.20
N TYR A 50 8.07 -0.36 0.17
CA TYR A 50 8.72 0.10 -1.06
C TYR A 50 8.87 -1.00 -2.14
N PRO A 51 9.26 -2.25 -1.82
CA PRO A 51 9.30 -3.31 -2.84
C PRO A 51 7.93 -3.63 -3.44
N CYS A 52 6.85 -3.49 -2.66
CA CYS A 52 5.48 -3.68 -3.16
C CYS A 52 5.00 -2.49 -4.00
N LEU A 53 5.44 -1.27 -3.66
CA LEU A 53 5.21 -0.08 -4.49
C LEU A 53 5.86 -0.21 -5.86
N GLU A 54 7.12 -0.65 -5.94
CA GLU A 54 7.81 -0.87 -7.21
C GLU A 54 7.08 -1.92 -8.07
N LYS A 55 6.64 -3.03 -7.46
CA LYS A 55 5.79 -4.04 -8.13
C LYS A 55 4.46 -3.47 -8.60
N ALA A 56 3.89 -2.49 -7.90
CA ALA A 56 2.66 -1.81 -8.29
C ALA A 56 2.85 -0.77 -9.42
N GLY A 57 4.10 -0.56 -9.86
CA GLY A 57 4.49 0.39 -10.90
C GLY A 57 4.83 1.77 -10.37
N PHE A 58 5.16 1.91 -9.08
CA PHE A 58 5.71 3.16 -8.55
C PHE A 58 7.09 3.39 -9.17
N GLN A 59 7.29 4.58 -9.73
CA GLN A 59 8.61 5.04 -10.16
C GLN A 59 8.95 6.29 -9.37
N PRO A 60 10.08 6.31 -8.63
CA PRO A 60 10.59 7.54 -8.06
C PRO A 60 10.94 8.50 -9.21
N ALA A 61 10.51 9.76 -9.06
CA ALA A 61 10.86 10.83 -9.99
C ALA A 61 12.34 11.23 -9.84
#